data_AF-A0A522MBH1-F1
#
_entry.id   AF-A0A522MBH1-F1
#
_cell.length_a   1.000
_cell.length_b   1.000
_cell.length_c   1.000
_cell.angle_alpha   90.00
_cell.angle_beta   90.00
_cell.angle_gamma   90.00
#
_symmetry.space_group_name_H-M   'P 1'
#
loop_
_entity.id
_entity.type
_entity.pdbx_description
1 polymer ?
#
loop_
_entity_poly.entity_id
_entity_poly.type
_entity_poly.pdbx_seq_one_letter_code
_entity_poly.pdbx_strand_id
1 'polypeptide(L)'
;KTTLKADLAALLRLWKRVQAEAAKGKGPRLLYSDQDLIVQALRDLLDSSIDEVLVDDDAVFEKAQAYMHASMPRSKTALVRYGERMPLFSRFNLESQIEEIYKRTVTLPGGGSIVIDPTEALTSIDVNSGKASHGTSQEDSIYAVNLEAAHEVARQLRLRDIGGLVVVDFIDMRSRKHQHGVEKAMRDAMKADKARSTVGRISPNGLLEINRQRVKQALALRTHRPCPTCAGTGTIPSPEFLSVNLLRRIEARAANGRLKAVRVGLHPELADALQNGRRQEIAALEREFDIRVEINATTSFHRSEEKVEWIAREAAQAPSALPAVSVVDLAIGGAAPDQPEAEKRRKRRRGGRRRKDDNAEPSAGEDAVEPAPIATALEEDAPIEGEVKTDAVPGEAPAGEKKRKRRRGGRRHKKGKGPQAPVENPDAGEPAAAGAPVPEEAPPPEPPAESANPEAGSRKKRRRHRRRRVPATPDGTAQEGGTA
;
A
#
# COMPACT_ATOMS: atom_id res chain seq x y z
N LYS A 1 21.76 -28.42 -1.80
CA LYS A 1 22.73 -28.81 -2.87
C LYS A 1 22.08 -29.67 -3.95
N THR A 2 21.34 -30.74 -3.60
CA THR A 2 20.54 -31.54 -4.55
C THR A 2 19.39 -30.73 -5.17
N THR A 3 18.62 -30.02 -4.34
CA THR A 3 17.52 -29.11 -4.73
C THR A 3 17.89 -28.17 -5.88
N LEU A 4 18.94 -27.35 -5.69
CA LEU A 4 19.43 -26.39 -6.69
C LEU A 4 19.83 -27.03 -8.04
N LYS A 5 20.18 -28.32 -8.09
CA LYS A 5 20.47 -29.02 -9.35
C LYS A 5 19.20 -29.43 -10.09
N ALA A 6 18.14 -29.80 -9.37
CA ALA A 6 16.85 -30.14 -9.97
C ALA A 6 16.16 -28.88 -10.52
N ASP A 7 16.17 -27.80 -9.73
CA ASP A 7 15.66 -26.48 -10.12
C ASP A 7 16.38 -25.93 -11.37
N LEU A 8 17.72 -25.89 -11.37
CA LEU A 8 18.51 -25.52 -12.54
C LEU A 8 18.18 -26.39 -13.78
N ALA A 9 17.93 -27.69 -13.60
CA ALA A 9 17.53 -28.56 -14.72
C ALA A 9 16.11 -28.26 -15.22
N ALA A 10 15.17 -27.87 -14.35
CA ALA A 10 13.84 -27.41 -14.75
C ALA A 10 13.91 -26.09 -15.52
N LEU A 11 14.67 -25.11 -15.02
CA LEU A 11 14.90 -23.82 -15.68
C LEU A 11 15.55 -23.99 -17.06
N LEU A 12 16.54 -24.90 -17.20
CA LEU A 12 17.17 -25.21 -18.50
C LEU A 12 16.21 -25.91 -19.48
N ARG A 13 15.24 -26.72 -19.01
CA ARG A 13 14.17 -27.28 -19.86
C ARG A 13 13.20 -26.18 -20.31
N LEU A 14 12.79 -25.29 -19.40
CA LEU A 14 11.93 -24.16 -19.71
C LEU A 14 12.57 -23.25 -20.76
N TRP A 15 13.84 -22.88 -20.57
CA TRP A 15 14.60 -22.06 -21.51
C TRP A 15 14.66 -22.66 -22.92
N LYS A 16 14.89 -23.97 -23.04
CA LYS A 16 14.85 -24.67 -24.35
C LYS A 16 13.47 -24.60 -25.03
N ARG A 17 12.37 -24.66 -24.27
CA ARG A 17 11.02 -24.49 -24.84
C ARG A 17 10.80 -23.05 -25.33
N VAL A 18 11.22 -22.04 -24.57
CA VAL A 18 11.16 -20.62 -24.98
C VAL A 18 11.97 -20.39 -26.27
N GLN A 19 13.17 -20.98 -26.38
CA GLN A 19 13.96 -20.92 -27.62
C GLN A 19 13.28 -21.61 -28.81
N ALA A 20 12.59 -22.72 -28.60
CA ALA A 20 11.84 -23.42 -29.65
C ALA A 20 10.62 -22.60 -30.13
N GLU A 21 9.85 -22.00 -29.21
CA GLU A 21 8.73 -21.13 -29.58
C GLU A 21 9.19 -19.83 -30.26
N ALA A 22 10.32 -19.26 -29.84
CA ALA A 22 10.94 -18.12 -30.51
C ALA A 22 11.29 -18.42 -31.98
N ALA A 23 11.75 -19.64 -32.27
CA ALA A 23 12.12 -20.06 -33.62
C ALA A 23 10.91 -20.34 -34.54
N LYS A 24 9.71 -20.59 -33.99
CA LYS A 24 8.47 -20.86 -34.74
C LYS A 24 7.77 -19.62 -35.29
N GLY A 25 8.18 -18.40 -34.90
CA GLY A 25 7.44 -17.17 -35.18
C GLY A 25 8.30 -15.99 -35.62
N LYS A 26 7.64 -14.97 -36.18
CA LYS A 26 8.21 -13.64 -36.45
C LYS A 26 7.25 -12.58 -35.91
N GLY A 27 7.79 -11.45 -35.45
CA GLY A 27 7.01 -10.39 -34.81
C GLY A 27 6.77 -10.61 -33.30
N PRO A 28 6.06 -9.69 -32.62
CA PRO A 28 5.79 -9.79 -31.20
C PRO A 28 4.82 -10.94 -30.89
N ARG A 29 5.19 -11.83 -29.97
CA ARG A 29 4.39 -12.97 -29.50
C ARG A 29 4.70 -13.28 -28.04
N LEU A 30 3.69 -13.71 -27.29
CA LEU A 30 3.85 -14.29 -25.96
C LEU A 30 4.51 -15.68 -26.10
N LEU A 31 5.78 -15.80 -25.69
CA LEU A 31 6.55 -17.06 -25.76
C LEU A 31 6.44 -17.92 -24.50
N TYR A 32 6.10 -17.30 -23.36
CA TYR A 32 5.91 -17.92 -22.06
C TYR A 32 5.17 -16.95 -21.14
N SER A 33 4.38 -17.49 -20.21
CA SER A 33 3.69 -16.74 -19.17
C SER A 33 3.90 -17.42 -17.81
N ASP A 34 4.39 -16.68 -16.81
CA ASP A 34 4.47 -17.11 -15.41
C ASP A 34 3.23 -16.69 -14.61
N GLN A 35 2.11 -16.40 -15.30
CA GLN A 35 0.88 -15.85 -14.70
C GLN A 35 -0.04 -16.90 -14.05
N ASP A 36 0.28 -18.20 -14.14
CA ASP A 36 -0.48 -19.20 -13.39
C ASP A 36 -0.19 -19.04 -11.89
N LEU A 37 -1.15 -18.43 -11.19
CA LEU A 37 -1.06 -18.10 -9.77
C LEU A 37 -0.90 -19.36 -8.90
N ILE A 38 -1.40 -20.52 -9.35
CA ILE A 38 -1.32 -21.79 -8.62
C ILE A 38 0.08 -22.37 -8.73
N VAL A 39 0.66 -22.35 -9.95
CA VAL A 39 2.06 -22.71 -10.16
C VAL A 39 2.99 -21.76 -9.41
N GLN A 40 2.72 -20.45 -9.40
CA GLN A 40 3.47 -19.51 -8.56
C GLN A 40 3.30 -19.85 -7.06
N ALA A 41 2.08 -20.09 -6.59
CA ALA A 41 1.83 -20.39 -5.18
C ALA A 41 2.58 -21.65 -4.73
N LEU A 42 2.50 -22.74 -5.50
CA LEU A 42 3.22 -23.98 -5.22
C LEU A 42 4.75 -23.78 -5.28
N ARG A 43 5.27 -23.08 -6.30
CA ARG A 43 6.71 -22.78 -6.38
C ARG A 43 7.22 -21.95 -5.21
N ASP A 44 6.47 -20.92 -4.83
CA ASP A 44 6.93 -19.89 -3.90
C ASP A 44 6.59 -20.22 -2.43
N LEU A 45 5.48 -20.90 -2.13
CA LEU A 45 4.97 -21.20 -0.77
C LEU A 45 5.21 -22.64 -0.29
N LEU A 46 5.37 -23.62 -1.17
CA LEU A 46 5.44 -25.02 -0.75
C LEU A 46 6.79 -25.33 -0.08
N ASP A 47 6.75 -25.72 1.19
CA ASP A 47 7.88 -26.22 1.96
C ASP A 47 7.57 -27.58 2.58
N SER A 48 8.63 -28.30 2.95
CA SER A 48 8.65 -29.54 3.73
C SER A 48 7.93 -29.49 5.09
N SER A 49 7.48 -28.32 5.54
CA SER A 49 6.63 -28.10 6.71
C SER A 49 5.12 -28.12 6.43
N ILE A 50 4.70 -28.32 5.17
CA ILE A 50 3.30 -28.43 4.76
C ILE A 50 2.96 -29.89 4.46
N ASP A 51 2.04 -30.47 5.25
CA ASP A 51 1.61 -31.86 5.13
C ASP A 51 0.55 -32.07 4.03
N GLU A 52 -0.38 -31.12 3.86
CA GLU A 52 -1.50 -31.21 2.90
C GLU A 52 -1.72 -29.88 2.15
N VAL A 53 -2.14 -29.96 0.89
CA VAL A 53 -2.63 -28.84 0.07
C VAL A 53 -4.04 -29.19 -0.40
N LEU A 54 -5.01 -28.36 -0.02
CA LEU A 54 -6.42 -28.53 -0.36
C LEU A 54 -6.79 -27.65 -1.56
N VAL A 55 -7.51 -28.21 -2.54
CA VAL A 55 -7.99 -27.51 -3.74
C VAL A 55 -9.45 -27.87 -4.01
N ASP A 56 -10.31 -26.88 -4.22
CA ASP A 56 -11.76 -27.01 -4.42
C ASP A 56 -12.21 -26.97 -5.89
N ASP A 57 -11.36 -26.51 -6.81
CA ASP A 57 -11.61 -26.54 -8.27
C ASP A 57 -10.84 -27.69 -8.96
N ASP A 58 -11.54 -28.45 -9.81
CA ASP A 58 -11.00 -29.63 -10.49
C ASP A 58 -9.92 -29.30 -11.52
N ALA A 59 -10.11 -28.26 -12.32
CA ALA A 59 -9.15 -27.82 -13.33
C ALA A 59 -7.92 -27.16 -12.71
N VAL A 60 -8.03 -26.64 -11.48
CA VAL A 60 -6.90 -26.22 -10.65
C VAL A 60 -6.17 -27.41 -10.04
N PHE A 61 -6.89 -28.43 -9.56
CA PHE A 61 -6.32 -29.63 -8.96
C PHE A 61 -5.43 -30.39 -9.97
N GLU A 62 -5.91 -30.59 -11.20
CA GLU A 62 -5.13 -31.28 -12.25
C GLU A 62 -3.82 -30.53 -12.60
N LYS A 63 -3.87 -29.19 -12.69
CA LYS A 63 -2.68 -28.35 -12.92
C LYS A 63 -1.70 -28.42 -11.76
N ALA A 64 -2.19 -28.34 -10.53
CA ALA A 64 -1.38 -28.50 -9.33
C ALA A 64 -0.71 -29.88 -9.27
N GLN A 65 -1.45 -30.94 -9.58
CA GLN A 65 -0.95 -32.32 -9.65
C GLN A 65 0.15 -32.46 -10.72
N ALA A 66 -0.10 -31.99 -11.94
CA ALA A 66 0.87 -32.02 -13.03
C ALA A 66 2.15 -31.24 -12.68
N TYR A 67 2.03 -30.08 -12.05
CA TYR A 67 3.18 -29.30 -11.59
C TYR A 67 3.97 -30.01 -10.49
N MET A 68 3.31 -30.58 -9.48
CA MET A 68 3.97 -31.30 -8.37
C MET A 68 4.72 -32.55 -8.88
N HIS A 69 4.13 -33.35 -9.77
CA HIS A 69 4.82 -34.49 -10.40
C HIS A 69 6.02 -34.05 -11.25
N ALA A 70 5.91 -32.95 -12.00
CA ALA A 70 6.97 -32.48 -12.89
C ALA A 70 8.15 -31.79 -12.17
N SER A 71 7.89 -31.11 -11.04
CA SER A 71 8.87 -30.28 -10.32
C SER A 71 9.35 -30.89 -9.01
N MET A 72 8.48 -31.57 -8.25
CA MET A 72 8.74 -32.06 -6.90
C MET A 72 8.28 -33.52 -6.68
N PRO A 73 8.66 -34.51 -7.53
CA PRO A 73 8.22 -35.92 -7.43
C PRO A 73 8.75 -36.70 -6.20
N ARG A 74 9.16 -36.00 -5.13
CA ARG A 74 9.56 -36.52 -3.82
C ARG A 74 9.03 -35.67 -2.66
N SER A 75 8.08 -34.75 -2.91
CA SER A 75 7.35 -34.08 -1.83
C SER A 75 6.58 -35.13 -1.01
N LYS A 76 6.54 -34.96 0.31
CA LYS A 76 5.64 -35.74 1.17
C LYS A 76 4.22 -35.17 1.21
N THR A 77 4.09 -33.89 0.88
CA THR A 77 2.83 -33.14 0.90
C THR A 77 1.78 -33.80 0.02
N ALA A 78 0.63 -34.13 0.60
CA ALA A 78 -0.51 -34.66 -0.13
C ALA A 78 -1.27 -33.52 -0.83
N LEU A 79 -1.62 -33.70 -2.10
CA LEU A 79 -2.56 -32.83 -2.80
C LEU A 79 -3.95 -33.47 -2.72
N VAL A 80 -4.92 -32.80 -2.11
CA VAL A 80 -6.24 -33.34 -1.81
C VAL A 80 -7.33 -32.47 -2.42
N ARG A 81 -8.22 -33.10 -3.19
CA ARG A 81 -9.41 -32.47 -3.75
C ARG A 81 -10.45 -32.26 -2.65
N TYR A 82 -10.91 -31.03 -2.49
CA TYR A 82 -11.92 -30.63 -1.53
C TYR A 82 -13.31 -30.67 -2.17
N GLY A 83 -14.15 -31.64 -1.78
CA GLY A 83 -15.49 -31.86 -2.33
C GLY A 83 -16.64 -31.60 -1.36
N GLU A 84 -16.40 -30.90 -0.24
CA GLU A 84 -17.44 -30.69 0.79
C GLU A 84 -18.33 -29.47 0.51
N ARG A 85 -19.60 -29.56 0.92
CA ARG A 85 -20.63 -28.54 0.65
C ARG A 85 -20.39 -27.19 1.33
N MET A 86 -19.58 -27.14 2.39
CA MET A 86 -19.17 -25.90 3.04
C MET A 86 -17.93 -25.35 2.32
N PRO A 87 -17.85 -24.05 1.96
CA PRO A 87 -16.67 -23.49 1.29
C PRO A 87 -15.38 -23.70 2.10
N LEU A 88 -14.27 -23.90 1.38
CA LEU A 88 -12.96 -24.27 1.96
C LEU A 88 -12.52 -23.32 3.08
N PHE A 89 -12.48 -22.01 2.82
CA PHE A 89 -12.07 -21.01 3.83
C PHE A 89 -13.06 -20.86 4.98
N SER A 90 -14.35 -21.12 4.76
CA SER A 90 -15.36 -21.12 5.82
C SER A 90 -15.16 -22.28 6.80
N ARG A 91 -14.86 -23.50 6.30
CA ARG A 91 -14.60 -24.69 7.15
C ARG A 91 -13.44 -24.46 8.12
N PHE A 92 -12.38 -23.79 7.66
CA PHE A 92 -11.20 -23.50 8.47
C PHE A 92 -11.26 -22.16 9.22
N ASN A 93 -12.40 -21.45 9.20
CA ASN A 93 -12.59 -20.14 9.84
C ASN A 93 -11.53 -19.10 9.40
N LEU A 94 -11.17 -19.11 8.12
CA LEU A 94 -10.20 -18.19 7.54
C LEU A 94 -10.87 -16.91 6.99
N GLU A 95 -12.16 -16.95 6.67
CA GLU A 95 -12.88 -15.83 6.03
C GLU A 95 -12.78 -14.52 6.84
N SER A 96 -13.00 -14.58 8.16
CA SER A 96 -12.87 -13.43 9.06
C SER A 96 -11.45 -12.86 9.12
N GLN A 97 -10.44 -13.73 9.03
CA GLN A 97 -9.02 -13.35 8.97
C GLN A 97 -8.65 -12.76 7.61
N ILE A 98 -9.34 -13.15 6.52
CA ILE A 98 -9.18 -12.56 5.19
C ILE A 98 -9.81 -11.16 5.16
N GLU A 99 -11.00 -10.97 5.75
CA GLU A 99 -11.58 -9.64 5.94
C GLU A 99 -10.67 -8.71 6.75
N GLU A 100 -9.98 -9.23 7.79
CA GLU A 100 -9.03 -8.46 8.60
C GLU A 100 -7.87 -7.87 7.79
N ILE A 101 -7.48 -8.47 6.66
CA ILE A 101 -6.43 -7.95 5.78
C ILE A 101 -6.81 -6.58 5.20
N TYR A 102 -8.12 -6.33 5.00
CA TYR A 102 -8.65 -5.08 4.44
C TYR A 102 -9.02 -4.03 5.51
N LYS A 103 -9.14 -4.43 6.78
CA LYS A 103 -9.51 -3.51 7.88
C LYS A 103 -8.31 -2.63 8.27
N ARG A 104 -8.53 -1.32 8.50
CA ARG A 104 -7.49 -0.38 8.99
C ARG A 104 -6.95 -0.79 10.37
N THR A 105 -7.82 -1.31 11.22
CA THR A 105 -7.51 -1.76 12.59
C THR A 105 -7.67 -3.27 12.68
N VAL A 106 -6.72 -3.93 13.34
CA VAL A 106 -6.74 -5.38 13.61
C VAL A 106 -6.67 -5.60 15.12
N THR A 107 -7.53 -6.44 15.67
CA THR A 107 -7.58 -6.78 17.10
C THR A 107 -6.54 -7.83 17.47
N LEU A 108 -5.85 -7.62 18.58
CA LEU A 108 -4.89 -8.58 19.14
C LEU A 108 -5.62 -9.59 20.06
N PRO A 109 -5.12 -10.84 20.21
CA PRO A 109 -5.72 -11.85 21.07
C PRO A 109 -5.97 -11.40 22.52
N GLY A 110 -5.06 -10.62 23.11
CA GLY A 110 -5.18 -10.05 24.45
C GLY A 110 -6.14 -8.85 24.56
N GLY A 111 -6.85 -8.46 23.50
CA GLY A 111 -7.81 -7.35 23.53
C GLY A 111 -7.20 -5.95 23.35
N GLY A 112 -5.95 -5.87 22.89
CA GLY A 112 -5.37 -4.69 22.26
C GLY A 112 -5.72 -4.60 20.77
N SER A 113 -5.14 -3.65 20.04
CA SER A 113 -5.31 -3.54 18.59
C SER A 113 -4.17 -2.78 17.92
N ILE A 114 -3.79 -3.18 16.71
CA ILE A 114 -2.89 -2.42 15.85
C ILE A 114 -3.67 -1.65 14.79
N VAL A 115 -3.20 -0.45 14.45
CA VAL A 115 -3.78 0.44 13.44
C VAL A 115 -2.74 0.64 12.35
N ILE A 116 -3.09 0.36 11.08
CA ILE A 116 -2.15 0.35 9.95
C ILE A 116 -2.54 1.43 8.95
N ASP A 117 -1.70 2.45 8.82
CA ASP A 117 -1.90 3.60 7.92
C ASP A 117 -0.79 3.65 6.84
N PRO A 118 -1.13 3.37 5.56
CA PRO A 118 -0.20 3.57 4.45
C PRO A 118 -0.16 5.06 4.06
N THR A 119 1.04 5.64 4.01
CA THR A 119 1.31 6.97 3.46
C THR A 119 2.05 6.86 2.11
N GLU A 120 2.35 7.98 1.46
CA GLU A 120 3.11 8.04 0.21
C GLU A 120 4.52 7.40 0.34
N ALA A 121 5.27 7.75 1.39
CA ALA A 121 6.66 7.34 1.56
C ALA A 121 6.84 6.08 2.44
N LEU A 122 6.01 5.93 3.48
CA LEU A 122 6.13 4.88 4.50
C LEU A 122 4.77 4.33 4.94
N THR A 123 4.75 3.19 5.64
CA THR A 123 3.55 2.73 6.38
C THR A 123 3.78 2.92 7.86
N SER A 124 2.93 3.71 8.52
CA SER A 124 2.91 3.87 9.98
C SER A 124 1.98 2.83 10.60
N ILE A 125 2.40 2.25 11.72
CA ILE A 125 1.60 1.30 12.49
C ILE A 125 1.61 1.71 13.97
N ASP A 126 0.43 1.92 14.53
CA ASP A 126 0.21 2.32 15.93
C ASP A 126 -0.33 1.14 16.75
N VAL A 127 0.18 0.94 17.97
CA VAL A 127 -0.14 -0.18 18.87
C VAL A 127 -0.93 0.32 20.09
N ASN A 128 -2.20 -0.08 20.19
CA ASN A 128 -3.08 0.28 21.30
C ASN A 128 -3.30 -0.90 22.25
N SER A 129 -3.23 -0.66 23.56
CA SER A 129 -3.56 -1.68 24.59
C SER A 129 -5.06 -1.95 24.73
N GLY A 130 -5.93 -1.03 24.30
CA GLY A 130 -7.38 -1.25 24.26
C GLY A 130 -7.97 -1.60 25.63
N LYS A 131 -8.39 -2.86 25.80
CA LYS A 131 -8.88 -3.40 27.07
C LYS A 131 -7.99 -4.51 27.64
N ALA A 132 -6.80 -4.72 27.07
CA ALA A 132 -5.83 -5.69 27.55
C ALA A 132 -5.37 -5.33 28.98
N SER A 133 -5.63 -6.25 29.91
CA SER A 133 -5.13 -6.17 31.29
C SER A 133 -4.60 -7.55 31.67
N HIS A 134 -3.37 -7.81 31.24
CA HIS A 134 -2.67 -9.08 31.37
C HIS A 134 -1.49 -8.96 32.33
N GLY A 135 -1.79 -8.91 33.63
CA GLY A 135 -0.78 -9.01 34.68
C GLY A 135 -1.14 -8.25 35.96
N THR A 136 -0.28 -8.40 36.97
CA THR A 136 -0.36 -7.66 38.24
C THR A 136 0.20 -6.24 38.14
N SER A 137 0.94 -5.94 37.06
CA SER A 137 1.59 -4.66 36.79
C SER A 137 1.24 -4.15 35.39
N GLN A 138 1.08 -2.83 35.27
CA GLN A 138 0.82 -2.17 33.98
C GLN A 138 1.99 -2.34 33.00
N GLU A 139 3.25 -2.33 33.47
CA GLU A 139 4.43 -2.44 32.61
C GLU A 139 4.57 -3.84 31.98
N ASP A 140 4.12 -4.89 32.68
CA ASP A 140 4.13 -6.26 32.15
C ASP A 140 2.99 -6.46 31.14
N SER A 141 1.81 -5.90 31.39
CA SER A 141 0.69 -5.92 30.44
C SER A 141 1.01 -5.13 29.15
N ILE A 142 1.74 -4.02 29.25
CA ILE A 142 2.25 -3.26 28.09
C ILE A 142 3.24 -4.11 27.29
N TYR A 143 4.19 -4.77 27.98
CA TYR A 143 5.16 -5.63 27.31
C TYR A 143 4.51 -6.83 26.61
N ALA A 144 3.50 -7.46 27.24
CA ALA A 144 2.72 -8.54 26.63
C ALA A 144 1.99 -8.09 25.35
N VAL A 145 1.29 -6.95 25.39
CA VAL A 145 0.64 -6.37 24.20
C VAL A 145 1.64 -6.05 23.10
N ASN A 146 2.80 -5.47 23.42
CA ASN A 146 3.82 -5.15 22.41
C ASN A 146 4.45 -6.43 21.79
N LEU A 147 4.54 -7.54 22.53
CA LEU A 147 4.95 -8.83 21.97
C LEU A 147 3.90 -9.39 21.01
N GLU A 148 2.61 -9.40 21.39
CA GLU A 148 1.52 -9.80 20.50
C GLU A 148 1.48 -8.94 19.22
N ALA A 149 1.63 -7.62 19.38
CA ALA A 149 1.70 -6.68 18.28
C ALA A 149 2.88 -6.96 17.35
N ALA A 150 4.07 -7.29 17.85
CA ALA A 150 5.21 -7.64 17.02
C ALA A 150 4.95 -8.89 16.16
N HIS A 151 4.30 -9.93 16.72
CA HIS A 151 3.91 -11.10 15.95
C HIS A 151 2.82 -10.78 14.90
N GLU A 152 1.82 -9.98 15.27
CA GLU A 152 0.72 -9.63 14.37
C GLU A 152 1.11 -8.65 13.26
N VAL A 153 1.96 -7.66 13.55
CA VAL A 153 2.54 -6.78 12.51
C VAL A 153 3.31 -7.61 11.49
N ALA A 154 4.14 -8.55 11.93
CA ALA A 154 4.85 -9.44 11.00
C ALA A 154 3.89 -10.32 10.17
N ARG A 155 2.73 -10.73 10.73
CA ARG A 155 1.66 -11.41 9.99
C ARG A 155 1.04 -10.49 8.93
N GLN A 156 0.61 -9.29 9.32
CA GLN A 156 -0.06 -8.33 8.43
C GLN A 156 0.85 -7.79 7.32
N LEU A 157 2.14 -7.57 7.57
CA LEU A 157 3.10 -7.16 6.53
C LEU A 157 3.22 -8.19 5.40
N ARG A 158 3.13 -9.49 5.73
CA ARG A 158 3.07 -10.58 4.75
C ARG A 158 1.70 -10.64 4.06
N LEU A 159 0.60 -10.65 4.80
CA LEU A 159 -0.76 -10.81 4.24
C LEU A 159 -1.19 -9.64 3.33
N ARG A 160 -0.77 -8.41 3.65
CA ARG A 160 -1.10 -7.20 2.87
C ARG A 160 -0.07 -6.87 1.78
N ASP A 161 1.02 -7.64 1.69
CA ASP A 161 2.18 -7.40 0.83
C ASP A 161 2.77 -5.96 0.97
N ILE A 162 2.72 -5.38 2.17
CA ILE A 162 3.25 -4.05 2.49
C ILE A 162 4.77 -4.08 2.38
N GLY A 163 5.39 -3.07 1.76
CA GLY A 163 6.86 -2.98 1.66
C GLY A 163 7.35 -1.56 1.41
N GLY A 164 8.67 -1.37 1.53
CA GLY A 164 9.32 -0.08 1.69
C GLY A 164 9.71 0.14 3.15
N LEU A 165 9.70 1.40 3.58
CA LEU A 165 9.85 1.77 4.99
C LEU A 165 8.52 1.55 5.73
N VAL A 166 8.60 0.84 6.85
CA VAL A 166 7.52 0.67 7.82
C VAL A 166 8.03 1.18 9.16
N VAL A 167 7.20 1.95 9.86
CA VAL A 167 7.49 2.49 11.19
C VAL A 167 6.42 1.98 12.14
N VAL A 168 6.83 1.33 13.22
CA VAL A 168 5.93 0.78 14.25
C VAL A 168 6.11 1.59 15.53
N ASP A 169 5.04 2.23 15.98
CA ASP A 169 4.96 2.93 17.26
C ASP A 169 4.47 1.94 18.32
N PHE A 170 5.37 1.52 19.21
CA PHE A 170 5.06 0.58 20.29
C PHE A 170 4.78 1.36 21.59
N ILE A 171 3.84 0.86 22.39
CA ILE A 171 3.49 1.47 23.68
C ILE A 171 4.74 1.61 24.55
N ASP A 172 4.94 2.79 25.14
CA ASP A 172 6.13 3.16 25.91
C ASP A 172 6.57 2.11 26.93
N MET A 173 7.84 1.70 26.83
CA MET A 173 8.47 0.73 27.72
C MET A 173 9.67 1.36 28.42
N ARG A 174 9.57 1.62 29.74
CA ARG A 174 10.68 2.12 30.56
C ARG A 174 11.86 1.14 30.63
N SER A 175 11.55 -0.15 30.70
CA SER A 175 12.55 -1.23 30.80
C SER A 175 13.25 -1.48 29.46
N ARG A 176 14.56 -1.21 29.38
CA ARG A 176 15.41 -1.59 28.23
C ARG A 176 15.38 -3.09 27.93
N LYS A 177 15.12 -3.94 28.92
CA LYS A 177 14.92 -5.39 28.76
C LYS A 177 13.64 -5.69 27.96
N HIS A 178 12.56 -4.95 28.20
CA HIS A 178 11.28 -5.12 27.50
C HIS A 178 11.39 -4.60 26.06
N GLN A 179 12.01 -3.42 25.86
CA GLN A 179 12.35 -2.91 24.53
C GLN A 179 13.12 -3.95 23.68
N HIS A 180 14.22 -4.51 24.21
CA HIS A 180 15.01 -5.50 23.48
C HIS A 180 14.28 -6.84 23.29
N GLY A 181 13.36 -7.19 24.18
CA GLY A 181 12.44 -8.32 24.02
C GLY A 181 11.54 -8.16 22.79
N VAL A 182 10.93 -6.98 22.62
CA VAL A 182 10.08 -6.64 21.46
C VAL A 182 10.90 -6.55 20.18
N GLU A 183 12.08 -5.92 20.20
CA GLU A 183 13.03 -5.92 19.06
C GLU A 183 13.37 -7.35 18.59
N LYS A 184 13.59 -8.27 19.55
CA LYS A 184 13.89 -9.67 19.26
C LYS A 184 12.66 -10.38 18.70
N ALA A 185 11.49 -10.24 19.33
CA ALA A 185 10.24 -10.85 18.87
C ALA A 185 9.90 -10.42 17.43
N MET A 186 10.01 -9.12 17.12
CA MET A 186 9.79 -8.60 15.76
C MET A 186 10.80 -9.19 14.76
N ARG A 187 12.08 -9.25 15.13
CA ARG A 187 13.13 -9.84 14.27
C ARG A 187 12.93 -11.34 14.06
N ASP A 188 12.46 -12.07 15.06
CA ASP A 188 12.18 -13.51 14.98
C ASP A 188 10.89 -13.78 14.16
N ALA A 189 9.83 -12.99 14.35
CA ALA A 189 8.58 -13.10 13.60
C ALA A 189 8.73 -12.74 12.10
N MET A 190 9.70 -11.88 11.76
CA MET A 190 10.05 -11.56 10.37
C MET A 190 10.93 -12.62 9.67
N LYS A 191 11.54 -13.59 10.37
CA LYS A 191 12.31 -14.68 9.73
C LYS A 191 11.47 -15.61 8.88
N ALA A 192 10.16 -15.67 9.12
CA ALA A 192 9.19 -16.42 8.31
C ALA A 192 8.78 -15.67 7.02
N ASP A 193 9.30 -14.46 6.79
CA ASP A 193 9.09 -13.72 5.54
C ASP A 193 10.12 -14.10 4.48
N LYS A 194 9.67 -14.09 3.21
CA LYS A 194 10.51 -14.34 2.03
C LYS A 194 11.08 -13.03 1.47
N ALA A 195 10.37 -11.92 1.69
CA ALA A 195 10.87 -10.60 1.36
C ALA A 195 12.05 -10.27 2.30
N ARG A 196 13.17 -9.79 1.73
CA ARG A 196 14.31 -9.37 2.55
C ARG A 196 13.88 -8.21 3.45
N SER A 197 13.99 -8.39 4.77
CA SER A 197 13.62 -7.38 5.76
C SER A 197 14.77 -7.07 6.71
N THR A 198 15.09 -5.79 6.87
CA THR A 198 15.98 -5.29 7.93
C THR A 198 15.12 -4.70 9.04
N VAL A 199 15.15 -5.31 10.22
CA VAL A 199 14.50 -4.80 11.45
C VAL A 199 15.53 -4.04 12.27
N GLY A 200 15.26 -2.78 12.56
CA GLY A 200 16.15 -1.89 13.31
C GLY A 200 16.18 -2.14 14.81
N ARG A 201 16.25 -1.04 15.56
CA ARG A 201 16.11 -0.96 17.02
C ARG A 201 14.99 0.01 17.36
N ILE A 202 14.54 0.00 18.61
CA ILE A 202 13.64 1.05 19.13
C ILE A 202 14.42 2.35 19.26
N SER A 203 13.92 3.39 18.58
CA SER A 203 14.43 4.76 18.58
C SER A 203 14.36 5.38 20.00
N PRO A 204 15.16 6.41 20.31
CA PRO A 204 14.90 7.29 21.46
C PRO A 204 13.47 7.86 21.50
N ASN A 205 12.79 7.92 20.33
CA ASN A 205 11.41 8.40 20.18
C ASN A 205 10.36 7.27 20.24
N GLY A 206 10.68 6.07 20.77
CA GLY A 206 9.75 4.93 20.87
C GLY A 206 9.54 4.12 19.58
N LEU A 207 9.65 4.77 18.42
CA LEU A 207 9.45 4.18 17.09
C LEU A 207 10.47 3.07 16.75
N LEU A 208 10.00 1.98 16.13
CA LEU A 208 10.82 0.92 15.54
C LEU A 208 10.74 0.95 14.00
N GLU A 209 11.89 1.03 13.35
CA GLU A 209 12.00 1.03 11.88
C GLU A 209 12.18 -0.38 11.29
N ILE A 210 11.50 -0.64 10.17
CA ILE A 210 11.64 -1.85 9.36
C ILE A 210 11.73 -1.45 7.89
N ASN A 211 12.76 -1.93 7.20
CA ASN A 211 12.87 -1.81 5.75
C ASN A 211 12.60 -3.18 5.11
N ARG A 212 11.47 -3.35 4.43
CA ARG A 212 11.03 -4.61 3.80
C ARG A 212 11.04 -4.46 2.27
N GLN A 213 11.70 -5.37 1.57
CA GLN A 213 11.75 -5.37 0.11
C GLN A 213 10.34 -5.47 -0.52
N ARG A 214 9.99 -4.54 -1.41
CA ARG A 214 8.79 -4.62 -2.25
C ARG A 214 8.96 -5.74 -3.27
N VAL A 215 8.29 -6.88 -3.07
CA VAL A 215 8.31 -8.03 -3.99
C VAL A 215 7.13 -7.99 -4.97
N LYS A 216 5.96 -7.53 -4.52
CA LYS A 216 4.75 -7.31 -5.32
C LYS A 216 4.21 -5.90 -5.04
N GLN A 217 3.22 -5.45 -5.82
CA GLN A 217 2.40 -4.30 -5.45
C GLN A 217 1.55 -4.65 -4.23
N ALA A 218 1.51 -3.78 -3.22
CA ALA A 218 0.74 -3.98 -2.00
C ALA A 218 -0.74 -4.23 -2.30
N LEU A 219 -1.39 -5.09 -1.52
CA LEU A 219 -2.72 -5.63 -1.81
C LEU A 219 -3.78 -4.53 -1.99
N ALA A 220 -3.70 -3.45 -1.20
CA ALA A 220 -4.60 -2.31 -1.29
C ALA A 220 -4.60 -1.67 -2.69
N LEU A 221 -3.43 -1.48 -3.31
CA LEU A 221 -3.31 -0.89 -4.66
C LEU A 221 -3.85 -1.79 -5.77
N ARG A 222 -4.02 -3.09 -5.51
CA ARG A 222 -4.57 -4.09 -6.44
C ARG A 222 -6.08 -4.28 -6.30
N THR A 223 -6.66 -3.88 -5.17
CA THR A 223 -8.05 -4.18 -4.78
C THR A 223 -8.91 -2.93 -4.60
N HIS A 224 -8.29 -1.79 -4.27
CA HIS A 224 -8.96 -0.52 -4.01
C HIS A 224 -8.52 0.53 -5.05
N ARG A 225 -9.36 1.55 -5.24
CA ARG A 225 -9.04 2.77 -6.01
C ARG A 225 -8.96 3.97 -5.05
N PRO A 226 -8.20 5.04 -5.36
CA PRO A 226 -8.20 6.25 -4.54
C PRO A 226 -9.61 6.84 -4.43
N CYS A 227 -9.94 7.38 -3.26
CA CYS A 227 -11.25 7.98 -3.02
C CYS A 227 -11.44 9.24 -3.89
N PRO A 228 -12.49 9.34 -4.72
CA PRO A 228 -12.67 10.49 -5.62
C PRO A 228 -12.92 11.81 -4.86
N THR A 229 -13.52 11.75 -3.67
CA THR A 229 -13.89 12.94 -2.88
C THR A 229 -12.70 13.58 -2.16
N CYS A 230 -11.65 12.82 -1.83
CA CYS A 230 -10.50 13.30 -1.03
C CYS A 230 -9.11 12.93 -1.58
N ALA A 231 -9.04 12.26 -2.74
CA ALA A 231 -7.80 11.77 -3.37
C ALA A 231 -6.87 10.91 -2.48
N GLY A 232 -7.32 10.49 -1.29
CA GLY A 232 -6.53 9.73 -0.31
C GLY A 232 -6.18 10.47 0.98
N THR A 233 -6.50 11.77 1.14
CA THR A 233 -6.18 12.56 2.35
C THR A 233 -6.97 12.17 3.61
N GLY A 234 -7.98 11.29 3.48
CA GLY A 234 -8.87 10.88 4.56
C GLY A 234 -9.82 11.98 5.09
N THR A 235 -9.70 13.22 4.58
CA THR A 235 -10.44 14.39 5.04
C THR A 235 -11.02 15.17 3.86
N ILE A 236 -12.10 15.91 4.09
CA ILE A 236 -12.68 16.82 3.09
C ILE A 236 -12.75 18.24 3.67
N PRO A 237 -12.60 19.30 2.86
CA PRO A 237 -12.74 20.67 3.34
C PRO A 237 -14.16 20.94 3.87
N SER A 238 -14.30 21.80 4.87
CA SER A 238 -15.61 22.12 5.43
C SER A 238 -16.42 23.06 4.52
N PRO A 239 -17.77 23.03 4.57
CA PRO A 239 -18.61 23.89 3.74
C PRO A 239 -18.33 25.39 3.91
N GLU A 240 -17.98 25.82 5.13
CA GLU A 240 -17.68 27.21 5.46
C GLU A 240 -16.37 27.66 4.83
N PHE A 241 -15.33 26.80 4.88
CA PHE A 241 -14.04 27.06 4.25
C PHE A 241 -14.17 27.18 2.73
N LEU A 242 -14.88 26.23 2.09
CA LEU A 242 -15.12 26.27 0.65
C LEU A 242 -15.92 27.52 0.25
N SER A 243 -16.95 27.88 1.02
CA SER A 243 -17.75 29.08 0.79
C SER A 243 -16.90 30.36 0.84
N VAL A 244 -16.06 30.53 1.87
CA VAL A 244 -15.16 31.70 1.99
C VAL A 244 -14.14 31.73 0.84
N ASN A 245 -13.57 30.59 0.48
CA ASN A 245 -12.59 30.49 -0.60
C ASN A 245 -13.22 30.81 -1.97
N LEU A 246 -14.43 30.33 -2.22
CA LEU A 246 -15.20 30.66 -3.43
C LEU A 246 -15.54 32.16 -3.50
N LEU A 247 -16.06 32.75 -2.43
CA LEU A 247 -16.42 34.18 -2.39
C LEU A 247 -15.20 35.08 -2.64
N ARG A 248 -14.06 34.80 -1.98
CA ARG A 248 -12.79 35.52 -2.22
C ARG A 248 -12.29 35.39 -3.66
N ARG A 249 -12.52 34.24 -4.32
CA ARG A 249 -12.17 34.06 -5.74
C ARG A 249 -13.13 34.82 -6.67
N ILE A 250 -14.41 34.92 -6.31
CA ILE A 250 -15.38 35.77 -7.03
C ILE A 250 -14.99 37.24 -6.90
N GLU A 251 -14.78 37.73 -5.68
CA GLU A 251 -14.32 39.08 -5.35
C GLU A 251 -13.04 39.46 -6.09
N ALA A 252 -11.97 38.66 -5.94
CA ALA A 252 -10.69 38.89 -6.61
C ALA A 252 -10.78 38.83 -8.14
N ARG A 253 -11.77 38.12 -8.71
CA ARG A 253 -12.04 38.13 -10.15
C ARG A 253 -12.85 39.36 -10.56
N ALA A 254 -13.86 39.72 -9.78
CA ALA A 254 -14.77 40.85 -10.02
C ALA A 254 -14.04 42.20 -9.99
N ALA A 255 -13.08 42.36 -9.09
CA ALA A 255 -12.19 43.53 -8.99
C ALA A 255 -11.40 43.86 -10.28
N ASN A 256 -11.34 42.95 -11.27
CA ASN A 256 -10.76 43.21 -12.59
C ASN A 256 -11.72 43.95 -13.55
N GLY A 257 -12.98 44.24 -13.14
CA GLY A 257 -13.97 45.00 -13.92
C GLY A 257 -14.52 44.34 -15.20
N ARG A 258 -13.99 43.17 -15.60
CA ARG A 258 -14.35 42.48 -16.85
C ARG A 258 -15.43 41.40 -16.70
N LEU A 259 -15.97 41.22 -15.49
CA LEU A 259 -16.91 40.16 -15.15
C LEU A 259 -18.36 40.64 -15.31
N LYS A 260 -19.23 39.79 -15.89
CA LYS A 260 -20.68 40.03 -16.08
C LYS A 260 -21.50 39.12 -15.17
N ALA A 261 -21.13 37.84 -15.12
CA ALA A 261 -21.72 36.87 -14.22
C ALA A 261 -20.74 35.75 -13.86
N VAL A 262 -21.03 35.05 -12.77
CA VAL A 262 -20.38 33.80 -12.37
C VAL A 262 -21.43 32.72 -12.28
N ARG A 263 -21.14 31.55 -12.86
CA ARG A 263 -21.89 30.31 -12.60
C ARG A 263 -21.07 29.38 -11.74
N VAL A 264 -21.62 28.92 -10.64
CA VAL A 264 -20.96 27.97 -9.73
C VAL A 264 -21.80 26.70 -9.65
N GLY A 265 -21.31 25.62 -10.24
CA GLY A 265 -21.82 24.27 -9.99
C GLY A 265 -21.21 23.68 -8.72
N LEU A 266 -22.06 23.23 -7.79
CA LEU A 266 -21.66 22.65 -6.50
C LEU A 266 -22.51 21.43 -6.14
N HIS A 267 -21.99 20.55 -5.29
CA HIS A 267 -22.80 19.55 -4.59
C HIS A 267 -23.92 20.24 -3.76
N PRO A 268 -25.17 19.71 -3.68
CA PRO A 268 -26.30 20.42 -3.08
C PRO A 268 -26.10 20.89 -1.63
N GLU A 269 -25.38 20.11 -0.81
CA GLU A 269 -25.02 20.45 0.57
C GLU A 269 -24.15 21.72 0.68
N LEU A 270 -23.27 21.96 -0.30
CA LEU A 270 -22.50 23.20 -0.38
C LEU A 270 -23.32 24.34 -0.97
N ALA A 271 -24.18 24.06 -1.96
CA ALA A 271 -25.04 25.06 -2.56
C ALA A 271 -26.01 25.66 -1.52
N ASP A 272 -26.60 24.84 -0.66
CA ASP A 272 -27.46 25.29 0.44
C ASP A 272 -26.67 26.09 1.50
N ALA A 273 -25.53 25.56 1.98
CA ALA A 273 -24.68 26.24 2.94
C ALA A 273 -24.21 27.63 2.45
N LEU A 274 -23.92 27.76 1.15
CA LEU A 274 -23.55 29.01 0.50
C LEU A 274 -24.75 29.95 0.33
N GLN A 275 -25.87 29.47 -0.22
CA GLN A 275 -27.07 30.29 -0.48
C GLN A 275 -27.76 30.78 0.79
N ASN A 276 -27.76 29.98 1.87
CA ASN A 276 -28.35 30.34 3.15
C ASN A 276 -27.34 31.04 4.06
N GLY A 277 -26.17 30.43 4.29
CA GLY A 277 -25.18 30.92 5.26
C GLY A 277 -24.39 32.16 4.81
N ARG A 278 -24.29 32.42 3.50
CA ARG A 278 -23.51 33.54 2.94
C ARG A 278 -24.35 34.50 2.09
N ARG A 279 -25.69 34.43 2.16
CA ARG A 279 -26.61 35.20 1.30
C ARG A 279 -26.32 36.70 1.25
N GLN A 280 -25.97 37.29 2.40
CA GLN A 280 -25.69 38.72 2.52
C GLN A 280 -24.37 39.12 1.85
N GLU A 281 -23.34 38.26 1.93
CA GLU A 281 -22.04 38.47 1.31
C GLU A 281 -22.14 38.34 -0.23
N ILE A 282 -22.85 37.33 -0.73
CA ILE A 282 -23.15 37.17 -2.17
C ILE A 282 -23.85 38.41 -2.71
N ALA A 283 -24.95 38.79 -2.06
CA ALA A 283 -25.74 39.96 -2.48
C ALA A 283 -24.98 41.28 -2.33
N ALA A 284 -23.91 41.35 -1.53
CA ALA A 284 -23.02 42.52 -1.45
C ALA A 284 -22.09 42.56 -2.66
N LEU A 285 -21.41 41.45 -2.98
CA LEU A 285 -20.54 41.32 -4.17
C LEU A 285 -21.29 41.62 -5.48
N GLU A 286 -22.54 41.15 -5.61
CA GLU A 286 -23.39 41.45 -6.77
C GLU A 286 -23.65 42.97 -6.94
N ARG A 287 -23.88 43.68 -5.84
CA ARG A 287 -24.15 45.14 -5.82
C ARG A 287 -22.89 46.00 -5.95
N GLU A 288 -21.77 45.55 -5.41
CA GLU A 288 -20.51 46.30 -5.42
C GLU A 288 -19.81 46.24 -6.78
N PHE A 289 -19.82 45.08 -7.44
CA PHE A 289 -19.13 44.86 -8.70
C PHE A 289 -20.04 44.83 -9.94
N ASP A 290 -21.36 45.03 -9.78
CA ASP A 290 -22.36 44.96 -10.86
C ASP A 290 -22.27 43.60 -11.61
N ILE A 291 -22.36 42.51 -10.85
CA ILE A 291 -22.30 41.13 -11.36
C ILE A 291 -23.50 40.31 -10.89
N ARG A 292 -23.84 39.26 -11.64
CA ARG A 292 -24.76 38.21 -11.16
C ARG A 292 -23.99 36.96 -10.72
N VAL A 293 -24.39 36.36 -9.59
CA VAL A 293 -23.85 35.08 -9.10
C VAL A 293 -24.94 33.99 -9.17
N GLU A 294 -24.86 33.13 -10.18
CA GLU A 294 -25.77 31.98 -10.39
C GLU A 294 -25.17 30.73 -9.72
N ILE A 295 -25.81 30.21 -8.66
CA ILE A 295 -25.35 29.02 -7.91
C ILE A 295 -26.26 27.82 -8.25
N ASN A 296 -25.69 26.80 -8.88
CA ASN A 296 -26.40 25.61 -9.36
C ASN A 296 -26.04 24.37 -8.52
N ALA A 297 -27.02 23.82 -7.81
CA ALA A 297 -26.89 22.56 -7.10
C ALA A 297 -26.94 21.38 -8.10
N THR A 298 -25.87 20.59 -8.19
CA THR A 298 -25.77 19.44 -9.12
C THR A 298 -25.39 18.18 -8.35
N THR A 299 -26.23 17.15 -8.41
CA THR A 299 -26.08 15.89 -7.65
C THR A 299 -24.95 14.98 -8.15
N SER A 300 -24.39 15.23 -9.33
CA SER A 300 -23.29 14.45 -9.90
C SER A 300 -21.90 14.85 -9.39
N PHE A 301 -21.76 16.01 -8.73
CA PHE A 301 -20.46 16.46 -8.20
C PHE A 301 -20.17 15.85 -6.84
N HIS A 302 -18.90 15.49 -6.61
CA HIS A 302 -18.43 15.08 -5.29
C HIS A 302 -18.44 16.27 -4.30
N ARG A 303 -18.48 16.00 -2.99
CA ARG A 303 -18.55 17.04 -1.93
C ARG A 303 -17.44 18.10 -1.99
N SER A 304 -16.26 17.77 -2.52
CA SER A 304 -15.11 18.67 -2.65
C SER A 304 -15.01 19.33 -4.03
N GLU A 305 -15.94 19.03 -4.94
CA GLU A 305 -15.86 19.38 -6.35
C GLU A 305 -16.70 20.63 -6.66
N GLU A 306 -16.11 21.53 -7.44
CA GLU A 306 -16.70 22.81 -7.82
C GLU A 306 -16.42 23.09 -9.31
N LYS A 307 -17.42 23.59 -10.03
CA LYS A 307 -17.28 24.01 -11.43
C LYS A 307 -17.62 25.50 -11.54
N VAL A 308 -16.61 26.34 -11.73
CA VAL A 308 -16.79 27.80 -11.82
C VAL A 308 -16.63 28.28 -13.26
N GLU A 309 -17.73 28.73 -13.86
CA GLU A 309 -17.79 29.30 -15.21
C GLU A 309 -17.86 30.84 -15.11
N TRP A 310 -16.85 31.50 -15.66
CA TRP A 310 -16.68 32.96 -15.59
C TRP A 310 -17.20 33.63 -16.86
N ILE A 311 -18.33 34.33 -16.78
CA ILE A 311 -18.94 35.01 -17.92
C ILE A 311 -18.43 36.45 -17.97
N ALA A 312 -17.63 36.77 -18.98
CA ALA A 312 -17.10 38.11 -19.19
C ALA A 312 -18.18 39.10 -19.67
N ARG A 313 -17.93 40.40 -19.46
CA ARG A 313 -18.61 41.46 -20.21
C ARG A 313 -18.08 41.42 -21.64
N GLU A 314 -18.98 41.31 -22.62
CA GLU A 314 -18.60 41.53 -24.02
C GLU A 314 -18.05 42.95 -24.14
N ALA A 315 -16.92 43.10 -24.85
CA ALA A 315 -16.42 44.42 -25.18
C ALA A 315 -17.42 45.07 -26.13
N ALA A 316 -18.04 46.17 -25.68
CA ALA A 316 -18.94 46.94 -26.52
C ALA A 316 -18.21 47.31 -27.81
N GLN A 317 -18.75 46.89 -28.96
CA GLN A 317 -18.25 47.34 -30.25
C GLN A 317 -18.35 48.87 -30.27
N ALA A 318 -17.22 49.55 -30.44
CA ALA A 318 -17.19 51.00 -30.48
C ALA A 318 -18.13 51.47 -31.61
N PRO A 319 -19.04 52.42 -31.34
CA PRO A 319 -20.01 52.86 -32.33
C PRO A 319 -19.28 53.37 -33.58
N SER A 320 -19.65 52.84 -34.74
CA SER A 320 -19.02 53.17 -36.02
C SER A 320 -19.04 54.68 -36.26
N ALA A 321 -17.89 55.27 -36.53
CA ALA A 321 -17.76 56.70 -36.75
C ALA A 321 -18.71 57.18 -37.86
N LEU A 322 -19.38 58.31 -37.62
CA LEU A 322 -20.22 58.98 -38.61
C LEU A 322 -19.37 59.39 -39.83
N PRO A 323 -19.93 59.36 -41.05
CA PRO A 323 -19.16 59.60 -42.27
C PRO A 323 -18.66 61.05 -42.34
N ALA A 324 -17.36 61.22 -42.60
CA ALA A 324 -16.75 62.52 -42.81
C ALA A 324 -17.21 63.12 -44.16
N VAL A 325 -17.88 64.27 -44.12
CA VAL A 325 -18.21 65.05 -45.32
C VAL A 325 -17.04 65.99 -45.62
N SER A 326 -16.46 65.88 -46.81
CA SER A 326 -15.26 66.64 -47.21
C SER A 326 -15.61 67.95 -47.93
N VAL A 327 -15.07 69.06 -47.45
CA VAL A 327 -14.79 70.26 -48.26
C VAL A 327 -13.48 70.90 -47.76
N VAL A 328 -12.84 71.68 -48.63
CA VAL A 328 -11.42 72.06 -48.51
C VAL A 328 -11.26 73.58 -48.44
N ASP A 329 -10.15 74.03 -47.86
CA ASP A 329 -9.59 75.39 -47.89
C ASP A 329 -10.43 76.55 -47.33
N LEU A 330 -9.90 77.19 -46.28
CA LEU A 330 -9.25 78.49 -46.49
C LEU A 330 -8.16 78.71 -45.42
N ALA A 331 -7.07 79.37 -45.79
CA ALA A 331 -5.94 79.68 -44.90
C ALA A 331 -5.81 81.19 -44.64
N ILE A 332 -5.21 81.58 -43.51
CA ILE A 332 -4.40 82.79 -43.29
C ILE A 332 -3.63 82.64 -41.96
N GLY A 333 -2.48 83.31 -41.84
CA GLY A 333 -1.49 83.10 -40.76
C GLY A 333 -1.87 83.63 -39.36
N GLY A 334 -0.98 83.54 -38.37
CA GLY A 334 0.41 83.07 -38.42
C GLY A 334 1.16 83.28 -37.10
N ALA A 335 2.50 83.42 -37.18
CA ALA A 335 3.47 83.65 -36.09
C ALA A 335 3.80 82.46 -35.15
N ALA A 336 5.10 82.15 -35.08
CA ALA A 336 5.81 81.53 -33.95
C ALA A 336 6.79 82.61 -33.39
N PRO A 337 7.47 82.45 -32.23
CA PRO A 337 8.39 81.34 -31.89
C PRO A 337 8.06 80.74 -30.48
N ASP A 338 8.83 79.89 -29.79
CA ASP A 338 10.28 79.65 -29.73
C ASP A 338 10.69 78.17 -29.50
N GLN A 339 12.00 77.92 -29.69
CA GLN A 339 12.77 76.70 -29.37
C GLN A 339 13.91 77.09 -28.39
N PRO A 340 14.77 76.20 -27.84
CA PRO A 340 15.06 74.79 -28.15
C PRO A 340 15.08 73.91 -26.85
N GLU A 341 15.81 72.81 -26.62
CA GLU A 341 16.90 72.04 -27.28
C GLU A 341 16.67 70.53 -26.93
N ALA A 342 16.87 69.56 -27.86
CA ALA A 342 18.08 68.70 -27.96
C ALA A 342 18.30 67.69 -26.79
N GLU A 343 18.84 66.47 -26.98
CA GLU A 343 19.46 65.85 -28.16
C GLU A 343 19.59 64.30 -28.04
N LYS A 344 20.06 63.66 -29.13
CA LYS A 344 20.69 62.31 -29.19
C LYS A 344 19.77 61.09 -28.88
N ARG A 345 19.90 59.93 -29.54
CA ARG A 345 20.87 59.48 -30.57
C ARG A 345 20.25 58.40 -31.49
N ARG A 346 20.58 58.43 -32.79
CA ARG A 346 20.13 57.46 -33.82
C ARG A 346 21.13 56.30 -34.04
N LYS A 347 20.68 55.29 -34.82
CA LYS A 347 21.41 54.25 -35.60
C LYS A 347 21.72 52.92 -34.88
N ARG A 348 21.77 51.76 -35.57
CA ARG A 348 21.05 51.24 -36.79
C ARG A 348 21.43 49.76 -37.00
N ARG A 349 20.52 48.98 -37.61
CA ARG A 349 20.72 47.69 -38.32
C ARG A 349 22.18 47.29 -38.69
N ARG A 350 22.56 46.01 -38.46
CA ARG A 350 22.76 44.99 -39.53
C ARG A 350 23.19 43.61 -39.00
N GLY A 351 22.88 42.57 -39.78
CA GLY A 351 23.62 41.30 -39.82
C GLY A 351 23.10 40.19 -38.90
N GLY A 352 23.07 38.95 -39.39
CA GLY A 352 22.79 37.75 -38.62
C GLY A 352 23.55 36.54 -39.20
N ARG A 353 23.54 35.39 -38.50
CA ARG A 353 24.05 34.11 -39.03
C ARG A 353 23.35 32.91 -38.38
N ARG A 354 23.46 31.75 -39.03
CA ARG A 354 22.69 30.51 -38.78
C ARG A 354 23.20 29.67 -37.60
N ARG A 355 22.26 28.93 -36.98
CA ARG A 355 22.29 27.51 -36.52
C ARG A 355 20.88 27.23 -35.93
N LYS A 356 20.10 26.17 -36.26
CA LYS A 356 20.31 24.69 -36.18
C LYS A 356 20.71 24.27 -34.74
N ASP A 357 20.02 23.39 -34.02
CA ASP A 357 18.93 22.46 -34.39
C ASP A 357 18.00 22.10 -33.22
N ASP A 358 16.85 21.49 -33.56
CA ASP A 358 16.07 20.40 -32.92
C ASP A 358 16.11 20.25 -31.37
N ASN A 359 15.02 19.98 -30.66
CA ASN A 359 13.92 19.06 -30.99
C ASN A 359 12.62 19.43 -30.23
N ALA A 360 11.44 19.12 -30.79
CA ALA A 360 10.14 19.25 -30.12
C ALA A 360 9.15 18.20 -30.64
N GLU A 361 8.63 17.36 -29.75
CA GLU A 361 7.64 16.33 -30.09
C GLU A 361 6.21 16.91 -30.08
N PRO A 362 5.40 16.70 -31.14
CA PRO A 362 4.00 17.08 -31.15
C PRO A 362 3.11 15.95 -30.60
N SER A 363 2.11 16.30 -29.80
CA SER A 363 1.01 15.40 -29.44
C SER A 363 -0.09 15.40 -30.51
N ALA A 364 -0.68 14.23 -30.76
CA ALA A 364 -1.92 14.07 -31.50
C ALA A 364 -2.66 12.82 -31.01
N GLY A 365 -3.96 12.97 -30.71
CA GLY A 365 -4.93 11.90 -30.91
C GLY A 365 -5.53 12.00 -32.32
N GLU A 366 -6.59 11.29 -32.69
CA GLU A 366 -7.39 10.28 -31.99
C GLU A 366 -7.80 9.23 -33.05
N ASP A 367 -8.28 8.04 -32.65
CA ASP A 367 -9.48 7.43 -33.24
C ASP A 367 -9.77 6.04 -32.62
N ALA A 368 -11.03 5.62 -32.66
CA ALA A 368 -11.52 4.38 -32.03
C ALA A 368 -12.07 3.38 -33.05
N VAL A 369 -11.72 2.10 -32.88
CA VAL A 369 -12.31 0.97 -33.62
C VAL A 369 -12.45 -0.23 -32.69
N GLU A 370 -13.68 -0.70 -32.45
CA GLU A 370 -13.95 -2.00 -31.83
C GLU A 370 -13.68 -3.14 -32.81
N PRO A 371 -13.36 -4.35 -32.31
CA PRO A 371 -14.18 -5.48 -32.75
C PRO A 371 -14.62 -6.43 -31.63
N ALA A 372 -15.80 -7.02 -31.84
CA ALA A 372 -16.39 -8.08 -31.03
C ALA A 372 -15.73 -9.47 -31.33
N PRO A 373 -16.03 -10.55 -30.59
CA PRO A 373 -15.14 -11.71 -30.48
C PRO A 373 -15.27 -12.73 -31.62
N ILE A 374 -14.21 -13.53 -31.80
CA ILE A 374 -14.18 -14.75 -32.62
C ILE A 374 -13.87 -15.93 -31.70
N ALA A 375 -14.63 -17.02 -31.84
CA ALA A 375 -14.44 -18.25 -31.08
C ALA A 375 -13.78 -19.35 -31.92
N THR A 376 -12.73 -19.96 -31.37
CA THR A 376 -12.16 -21.26 -31.78
C THR A 376 -11.75 -21.97 -30.48
N ALA A 377 -12.47 -23.00 -30.06
CA ALA A 377 -12.38 -24.39 -30.52
C ALA A 377 -11.32 -25.17 -29.74
N LEU A 378 -11.75 -26.27 -29.13
CA LEU A 378 -10.93 -27.20 -28.35
C LEU A 378 -10.32 -28.24 -29.29
N GLU A 379 -9.08 -28.62 -29.05
CA GLU A 379 -8.51 -29.90 -29.52
C GLU A 379 -7.81 -30.58 -28.33
N GLU A 380 -7.95 -31.91 -28.26
CA GLU A 380 -7.50 -32.74 -27.13
C GLU A 380 -6.20 -33.47 -27.50
N ASP A 381 -5.16 -33.37 -26.67
CA ASP A 381 -3.89 -34.08 -26.88
C ASP A 381 -4.00 -35.56 -26.45
N ALA A 382 -4.02 -36.48 -27.41
CA ALA A 382 -3.92 -37.92 -27.17
C ALA A 382 -2.45 -38.40 -27.15
N PRO A 383 -2.07 -39.36 -26.28
CA PRO A 383 -0.68 -39.82 -26.17
C PRO A 383 -0.28 -40.77 -27.31
N ILE A 384 0.95 -40.63 -27.81
CA ILE A 384 1.53 -41.54 -28.81
C ILE A 384 2.49 -42.52 -28.12
N GLU A 385 2.11 -43.79 -28.09
CA GLU A 385 3.03 -44.91 -27.81
C GLU A 385 3.78 -45.36 -29.08
N GLY A 386 4.90 -46.05 -28.91
CA GLY A 386 5.70 -46.56 -30.03
C GLY A 386 6.69 -47.65 -29.60
N GLU A 387 6.25 -48.91 -29.65
CA GLU A 387 7.14 -50.07 -29.55
C GLU A 387 8.08 -50.18 -30.77
N VAL A 388 9.29 -50.69 -30.55
CA VAL A 388 9.99 -51.53 -31.55
C VAL A 388 10.60 -52.74 -30.82
N LYS A 389 10.46 -53.93 -31.40
CA LYS A 389 10.81 -55.22 -30.78
C LYS A 389 12.28 -55.63 -30.99
N THR A 390 12.67 -56.66 -30.23
CA THR A 390 13.97 -57.34 -30.16
C THR A 390 14.36 -58.10 -31.42
N ASP A 391 15.67 -58.36 -31.59
CA ASP A 391 16.14 -59.70 -31.96
C ASP A 391 17.60 -59.99 -31.47
N ALA A 392 18.10 -61.20 -31.69
CA ALA A 392 18.97 -61.91 -30.71
C ALA A 392 20.50 -62.05 -30.98
N VAL A 393 21.17 -62.65 -29.98
CA VAL A 393 22.61 -62.92 -29.73
C VAL A 393 22.98 -64.33 -30.27
N PRO A 394 24.15 -64.59 -30.94
CA PRO A 394 25.46 -64.78 -30.27
C PRO A 394 26.71 -64.33 -31.09
N GLY A 395 27.95 -64.33 -30.57
CA GLY A 395 28.42 -64.54 -29.20
C GLY A 395 29.72 -65.38 -29.11
N GLU A 396 30.86 -64.79 -28.70
CA GLU A 396 32.11 -65.52 -28.42
C GLU A 396 33.11 -64.71 -27.57
N ALA A 397 34.10 -65.37 -26.95
CA ALA A 397 35.26 -64.78 -26.27
C ALA A 397 36.45 -65.76 -26.31
N PRO A 398 37.71 -65.27 -26.35
CA PRO A 398 38.60 -65.51 -25.19
C PRO A 398 39.63 -64.40 -24.92
N ALA A 399 40.52 -64.63 -23.94
CA ALA A 399 41.53 -63.67 -23.43
C ALA A 399 42.88 -63.69 -24.19
N GLY A 400 43.69 -62.62 -24.07
CA GLY A 400 45.01 -62.51 -24.73
C GLY A 400 45.97 -61.49 -24.09
N GLU A 401 47.08 -61.98 -23.53
CA GLU A 401 47.96 -61.31 -22.56
C GLU A 401 49.00 -60.24 -23.02
N LYS A 402 49.50 -59.46 -22.02
CA LYS A 402 50.93 -59.12 -21.73
C LYS A 402 51.75 -58.03 -22.51
N LYS A 403 52.25 -57.06 -21.70
CA LYS A 403 53.68 -56.62 -21.47
C LYS A 403 54.32 -55.38 -22.18
N ARG A 404 54.78 -54.44 -21.31
CA ARG A 404 56.07 -53.65 -21.36
C ARG A 404 56.16 -52.60 -22.50
N LYS A 405 57.05 -51.57 -22.59
CA LYS A 405 58.26 -51.03 -21.91
C LYS A 405 57.91 -49.67 -21.19
N ARG A 406 58.74 -48.69 -20.75
CA ARG A 406 60.21 -48.42 -20.82
C ARG A 406 60.89 -47.77 -19.58
N ARG A 407 60.25 -46.89 -18.76
CA ARG A 407 60.84 -46.04 -17.66
C ARG A 407 61.60 -44.74 -18.04
N ARG A 408 61.32 -43.66 -17.29
CA ARG A 408 62.21 -42.82 -16.42
C ARG A 408 61.24 -41.95 -15.57
N GLY A 409 61.40 -41.63 -14.29
CA GLY A 409 62.49 -41.73 -13.29
C GLY A 409 62.62 -40.35 -12.61
N GLY A 410 62.04 -40.11 -11.42
CA GLY A 410 62.69 -40.24 -10.09
C GLY A 410 63.18 -38.84 -9.61
N ARG A 411 63.18 -38.42 -8.33
CA ARG A 411 63.05 -39.04 -6.98
C ARG A 411 62.40 -38.00 -6.02
N ARG A 412 61.63 -38.37 -4.96
CA ARG A 412 62.02 -38.54 -3.51
C ARG A 412 62.81 -37.36 -2.89
N HIS A 413 62.69 -36.96 -1.61
CA HIS A 413 62.28 -37.59 -0.31
C HIS A 413 61.95 -36.46 0.76
N LYS A 414 61.76 -36.55 2.10
CA LYS A 414 61.70 -37.59 3.20
C LYS A 414 61.13 -36.97 4.53
N LYS A 415 59.89 -37.32 4.94
CA LYS A 415 59.28 -37.28 6.34
C LYS A 415 59.27 -35.93 7.13
N GLY A 416 58.50 -35.76 8.23
CA GLY A 416 57.39 -36.55 8.80
C GLY A 416 57.34 -36.64 10.35
N LYS A 417 56.25 -37.26 10.89
CA LYS A 417 55.89 -37.55 12.32
C LYS A 417 55.22 -36.43 13.15
N GLY A 418 54.22 -36.83 13.97
CA GLY A 418 53.63 -36.09 15.12
C GLY A 418 54.17 -36.62 16.48
N PRO A 419 53.47 -36.40 17.62
CA PRO A 419 52.31 -37.25 18.00
C PRO A 419 51.13 -36.49 18.68
N GLN A 420 50.44 -37.08 19.68
CA GLN A 420 49.10 -36.71 20.20
C GLN A 420 49.05 -36.53 21.74
N ALA A 421 48.27 -35.54 22.22
CA ALA A 421 47.47 -35.49 23.49
C ALA A 421 48.19 -35.72 24.86
N PRO A 422 47.52 -35.64 26.06
CA PRO A 422 46.21 -35.06 26.45
C PRO A 422 46.28 -34.12 27.71
N VAL A 423 45.13 -33.92 28.39
CA VAL A 423 44.84 -33.56 29.82
C VAL A 423 45.04 -32.15 30.47
N GLU A 424 43.95 -31.74 31.14
CA GLU A 424 43.78 -31.16 32.52
C GLU A 424 44.17 -29.71 32.93
N ASN A 425 43.24 -29.13 33.72
CA ASN A 425 43.34 -27.99 34.66
C ASN A 425 43.93 -28.49 36.02
N PRO A 426 44.24 -27.68 37.09
CA PRO A 426 43.61 -26.39 37.46
C PRO A 426 44.42 -25.35 38.31
N ASP A 427 43.71 -24.27 38.67
CA ASP A 427 43.71 -23.53 39.97
C ASP A 427 44.88 -22.60 40.44
N ALA A 428 44.62 -21.97 41.60
CA ALA A 428 45.43 -21.15 42.50
C ALA A 428 45.49 -19.62 42.24
N GLY A 429 44.68 -18.86 42.99
CA GLY A 429 44.65 -17.38 42.99
C GLY A 429 43.82 -16.74 44.12
N GLU A 430 43.77 -17.41 45.28
CA GLU A 430 43.00 -17.08 46.50
C GLU A 430 43.81 -16.17 47.48
N PRO A 431 43.37 -15.81 48.72
CA PRO A 431 42.04 -15.94 49.39
C PRO A 431 41.59 -14.72 50.26
N ALA A 432 40.43 -14.91 50.95
CA ALA A 432 40.09 -14.42 52.30
C ALA A 432 39.77 -12.90 52.53
N ALA A 433 39.02 -12.48 53.56
CA ALA A 433 38.38 -13.22 54.67
C ALA A 433 36.97 -12.66 55.01
N ALA A 434 36.21 -13.35 55.88
CA ALA A 434 34.81 -13.04 56.20
C ALA A 434 34.61 -12.30 57.55
N GLY A 435 33.41 -11.72 57.73
CA GLY A 435 32.89 -11.15 58.99
C GLY A 435 31.37 -11.02 58.95
N ALA A 436 30.70 -11.15 60.10
CA ALA A 436 29.23 -11.18 60.23
C ALA A 436 28.74 -10.15 61.31
N PRO A 437 27.50 -10.19 61.84
CA PRO A 437 26.35 -9.54 61.21
C PRO A 437 25.50 -8.62 62.14
N VAL A 438 24.71 -7.69 61.56
CA VAL A 438 23.44 -7.10 62.11
C VAL A 438 23.61 -6.18 63.37
N PRO A 439 22.99 -4.97 63.45
CA PRO A 439 21.52 -4.80 63.36
C PRO A 439 20.94 -3.54 62.68
N GLU A 440 19.68 -3.72 62.27
CA GLU A 440 18.49 -2.84 62.40
C GLU A 440 18.63 -1.36 62.82
N GLU A 441 18.08 -0.45 62.00
CA GLU A 441 17.67 0.91 62.38
C GLU A 441 16.36 1.30 61.64
N ALA A 442 15.54 2.16 62.25
CA ALA A 442 14.12 2.38 61.89
C ALA A 442 13.87 3.67 61.05
N PRO A 443 12.75 3.76 60.31
CA PRO A 443 12.43 4.94 59.49
C PRO A 443 11.92 6.15 60.32
N PRO A 444 12.22 7.40 59.90
CA PRO A 444 11.70 8.62 60.53
C PRO A 444 10.21 8.89 60.20
N PRO A 445 9.50 9.68 61.04
CA PRO A 445 8.02 9.75 61.04
C PRO A 445 7.40 10.85 60.16
N GLU A 446 6.08 10.75 59.96
CA GLU A 446 5.22 11.77 59.33
C GLU A 446 4.96 12.99 60.26
N PRO A 447 4.79 14.21 59.71
CA PRO A 447 4.28 15.36 60.45
C PRO A 447 2.74 15.29 60.63
N PRO A 448 2.17 15.94 61.67
CA PRO A 448 0.80 15.69 62.13
C PRO A 448 -0.29 16.45 61.35
N ALA A 449 -1.53 15.95 61.48
CA ALA A 449 -2.74 16.65 61.03
C ALA A 449 -3.27 17.62 62.10
N GLU A 450 -3.85 18.74 61.64
CA GLU A 450 -4.54 19.72 62.49
C GLU A 450 -6.04 19.80 62.14
N SER A 451 -6.86 20.25 63.10
CA SER A 451 -8.33 20.29 63.04
C SER A 451 -8.85 21.73 62.75
N ALA A 452 -10.13 22.03 62.45
CA ALA A 452 -11.36 21.25 62.58
C ALA A 452 -12.51 21.68 61.60
N ASN A 453 -13.55 20.82 61.56
CA ASN A 453 -15.00 21.01 61.28
C ASN A 453 -15.65 22.42 61.45
N PRO A 454 -16.96 22.60 61.09
CA PRO A 454 -17.85 21.83 60.18
C PRO A 454 -18.80 22.68 59.27
N GLU A 455 -19.51 22.03 58.33
CA GLU A 455 -20.99 22.07 58.13
C GLU A 455 -21.37 21.23 56.88
N ALA A 456 -22.13 20.14 57.01
CA ALA A 456 -23.60 20.03 57.05
C ALA A 456 -24.28 19.93 55.65
N GLY A 457 -24.57 18.70 55.20
CA GLY A 457 -25.32 18.44 53.95
C GLY A 457 -25.66 16.95 53.74
N SER A 458 -26.94 16.58 53.81
CA SER A 458 -27.35 15.18 54.02
C SER A 458 -27.55 14.31 52.77
N ARG A 459 -27.01 13.08 52.84
CA ARG A 459 -27.41 11.84 52.13
C ARG A 459 -28.77 11.84 51.39
N LYS A 460 -28.81 11.22 50.18
CA LYS A 460 -29.88 10.26 49.83
C LYS A 460 -29.50 9.28 48.69
N LYS A 461 -29.85 8.00 48.86
CA LYS A 461 -29.71 6.93 47.85
C LYS A 461 -31.02 6.74 47.06
N ARG A 462 -30.97 6.63 45.73
CA ARG A 462 -31.95 5.90 44.89
C ARG A 462 -31.15 5.19 43.78
N ARG A 463 -30.97 3.86 43.75
CA ARG A 463 -31.88 2.69 43.67
C ARG A 463 -32.37 2.42 42.23
N ARG A 464 -32.07 1.21 41.74
CA ARG A 464 -32.33 0.69 40.38
C ARG A 464 -33.81 0.75 39.98
N HIS A 465 -34.09 0.85 38.67
CA HIS A 465 -35.31 0.34 38.04
C HIS A 465 -34.98 -0.52 36.81
N ARG A 466 -35.88 -1.46 36.46
CA ARG A 466 -35.70 -2.44 35.37
C ARG A 466 -37.07 -2.82 34.78
N ARG A 467 -37.17 -2.91 33.44
CA ARG A 467 -38.25 -3.52 32.61
C ARG A 467 -39.69 -2.94 32.66
N ARG A 468 -40.13 -2.45 31.50
CA ARG A 468 -41.27 -2.92 30.66
C ARG A 468 -40.93 -2.45 29.24
N ARG A 469 -40.90 -3.25 28.16
CA ARG A 469 -41.81 -4.29 27.61
C ARG A 469 -43.12 -3.69 27.09
N VAL A 470 -43.14 -3.46 25.78
CA VAL A 470 -44.26 -2.94 24.96
C VAL A 470 -45.28 -4.07 24.71
N PRO A 471 -46.61 -3.78 24.67
CA PRO A 471 -47.63 -4.74 24.26
C PRO A 471 -47.75 -4.84 22.73
N ALA A 472 -48.19 -5.99 22.22
CA ALA A 472 -48.54 -6.16 20.80
C ALA A 472 -50.05 -5.97 20.57
N THR A 473 -50.42 -5.53 19.38
CA THR A 473 -51.81 -5.42 18.89
C THR A 473 -52.18 -6.64 18.05
N PRO A 474 -53.35 -7.28 18.27
CA PRO A 474 -53.85 -8.35 17.42
C PRO A 474 -54.75 -7.84 16.27
N ASP A 475 -54.64 -8.54 15.14
CA ASP A 475 -55.62 -8.84 14.09
C ASP A 475 -56.40 -7.71 13.38
N GLY A 476 -56.30 -7.75 12.04
CA GLY A 476 -57.02 -6.93 11.07
C GLY A 476 -56.96 -7.59 9.69
N THR A 477 -57.93 -8.47 9.43
CA THR A 477 -58.11 -9.36 8.27
C THR A 477 -57.73 -8.77 6.89
N ALA A 478 -57.13 -9.62 6.04
CA ALA A 478 -56.95 -9.34 4.61
C ALA A 478 -57.94 -10.16 3.75
N GLN A 479 -58.48 -9.55 2.69
CA GLN A 479 -58.85 -10.23 1.45
C GLN A 479 -58.95 -9.24 0.27
N GLU A 480 -58.95 -9.81 -0.94
CA GLU A 480 -59.11 -9.27 -2.30
C GLU A 480 -59.84 -7.91 -2.48
N GLY A 481 -59.60 -7.12 -3.53
CA GLY A 481 -58.78 -7.30 -4.74
C GLY A 481 -59.45 -6.60 -5.94
N GLY A 482 -58.71 -6.29 -7.03
CA GLY A 482 -59.33 -5.79 -8.27
C GLY A 482 -58.58 -4.67 -8.99
N THR A 483 -58.37 -4.87 -10.29
CA THR A 483 -57.79 -3.95 -11.28
C THR A 483 -58.62 -2.70 -11.57
N ALA A 484 -57.94 -1.55 -11.72
CA ALA A 484 -58.19 -0.54 -12.76
C ALA A 484 -56.92 0.29 -12.99
#